data_AF-A0A495JC69-F1
#
_entry.id   AF-A0A495JC69-F1
#
_cell.length_a   1.000
_cell.length_b   1.000
_cell.length_c   1.000
_cell.angle_alpha   90.00
_cell.angle_beta   90.00
_cell.angle_gamma   90.00
#
_symmetry.space_group_name_H-M   'P 1'
#
loop_
_entity.id
_entity.type
_entity.pdbx_description
1 polymer ?
#
loop_
_entity_poly.entity_id
_entity_poly.type
_entity_poly.pdbx_seq_one_letter_code
_entity_poly.pdbx_strand_id
1 'polypeptide(L)'
;MATYHIQTEDMQESASWLQQNMQTLLDGMNQAKSKIDTLIQGGYNTPAAQAKFGPYFDEYKSSVDQTLQGMEGISQYLQQVGTAFEDTDTQTGNSLG
;
A
#
# COMPACT_ATOMS: atom_id res chain seq x y z
N MET A 1 -27.53 -15.46 -19.37
CA MET A 1 -26.41 -16.06 -18.60
C MET A 1 -25.17 -15.25 -18.91
N ALA A 2 -24.27 -15.11 -17.92
CA ALA A 2 -23.01 -14.37 -17.94
C ALA A 2 -23.08 -12.83 -17.89
N THR A 3 -23.24 -12.29 -16.67
CA THR A 3 -22.85 -10.91 -16.32
C THR A 3 -21.66 -10.92 -15.34
N TYR A 4 -21.08 -12.10 -15.07
CA TYR A 4 -20.00 -12.24 -14.08
C TYR A 4 -18.60 -11.99 -14.66
N HIS A 5 -18.41 -12.17 -15.97
CA HIS A 5 -17.09 -12.18 -16.60
C HIS A 5 -16.43 -10.79 -16.68
N ILE A 6 -17.22 -9.73 -16.91
CA ILE A 6 -16.68 -8.36 -17.06
C ILE A 6 -16.16 -7.83 -15.72
N GLN A 7 -16.83 -8.17 -14.62
CA GLN A 7 -16.50 -7.62 -13.31
C GLN A 7 -15.19 -8.20 -12.74
N THR A 8 -14.81 -9.41 -13.14
CA THR A 8 -13.58 -10.10 -12.70
C THR A 8 -12.31 -9.55 -13.36
N GLU A 9 -12.33 -9.28 -14.66
CA GLU A 9 -11.18 -8.68 -15.37
C GLU A 9 -10.90 -7.27 -14.84
N ASP A 10 -11.95 -6.46 -14.65
CA ASP A 10 -11.85 -5.13 -14.04
C ASP A 10 -11.25 -5.19 -12.62
N MET A 11 -11.55 -6.25 -11.86
CA MET A 11 -11.07 -6.43 -10.49
C MET A 11 -9.59 -6.82 -10.45
N GLN A 12 -9.15 -7.72 -11.33
CA GLN A 12 -7.74 -8.12 -11.46
C GLN A 12 -6.86 -6.97 -11.97
N GLU A 13 -7.35 -6.19 -12.93
CA GLU A 13 -6.67 -4.99 -13.43
C GLU A 13 -6.58 -3.94 -12.33
N SER A 14 -7.69 -3.68 -11.62
CA SER A 14 -7.71 -2.76 -10.47
C SER A 14 -6.77 -3.20 -9.36
N ALA A 15 -6.71 -4.50 -9.05
CA ALA A 15 -5.80 -5.07 -8.06
C ALA A 15 -4.33 -4.88 -8.46
N SER A 16 -4.01 -5.18 -9.72
CA SER A 16 -2.65 -5.02 -10.27
C SER A 16 -2.23 -3.54 -10.31
N TRP A 17 -3.14 -2.65 -10.72
CA TRP A 17 -2.93 -1.21 -10.71
C TRP A 17 -2.71 -0.70 -9.29
N LEU A 18 -3.54 -1.12 -8.33
CA LEU A 18 -3.41 -0.76 -6.91
C LEU A 18 -2.07 -1.24 -6.35
N GLN A 19 -1.66 -2.47 -6.63
CA GLN A 19 -0.37 -3.01 -6.17
C GLN A 19 0.81 -2.19 -6.72
N GLN A 20 0.82 -1.86 -8.02
CA GLN A 20 1.88 -1.06 -8.63
C GLN A 20 1.93 0.38 -8.08
N ASN A 21 0.78 1.03 -7.94
CA ASN A 21 0.70 2.40 -7.42
C ASN A 21 1.00 2.44 -5.92
N MET A 22 0.60 1.42 -5.15
CA MET A 22 0.94 1.29 -3.74
C MET A 22 2.44 1.22 -3.52
N GLN A 23 3.15 0.39 -4.28
CA GLN A 23 4.61 0.27 -4.14
C GLN A 23 5.28 1.64 -4.34
N THR A 24 4.79 2.42 -5.30
CA THR A 24 5.28 3.78 -5.60
C THR A 24 4.99 4.75 -4.44
N LEU A 25 3.78 4.68 -3.87
CA LEU A 25 3.40 5.47 -2.70
C LEU A 25 4.24 5.10 -1.47
N LEU A 26 4.41 3.80 -1.21
CA LEU A 26 5.28 3.25 -0.17
C LEU A 26 6.70 3.80 -0.26
N ASP A 27 7.26 3.77 -1.46
CA ASP A 27 8.60 4.27 -1.73
C ASP A 27 8.68 5.78 -1.49
N GLY A 28 7.73 6.55 -2.02
CA GLY A 28 7.66 8.00 -1.80
C GLY A 28 7.52 8.39 -0.32
N MET A 29 6.70 7.68 0.45
CA MET A 29 6.55 7.91 1.90
C MET A 29 7.83 7.56 2.66
N ASN A 30 8.50 6.46 2.31
CA ASN A 30 9.80 6.10 2.91
C ASN A 30 10.90 7.11 2.56
N GLN A 31 10.96 7.58 1.31
CA GLN A 31 11.89 8.62 0.89
C GLN A 31 11.67 9.92 1.68
N ALA A 32 10.41 10.35 1.84
CA ALA A 32 10.06 11.54 2.60
C ALA A 32 10.48 11.40 4.08
N LYS A 33 10.19 10.26 4.72
CA LYS A 33 10.66 9.91 6.07
C LYS A 33 12.18 10.01 6.18
N SER A 34 12.91 9.37 5.26
CA SER A 34 14.38 9.39 5.24
C SER A 34 14.96 10.80 5.05
N LYS A 35 14.33 11.62 4.21
CA LYS A 35 14.78 13.00 3.95
C LYS A 35 14.57 13.90 5.16
N ILE A 36 13.45 13.74 5.87
CA ILE A 36 13.21 14.48 7.12
C ILE A 36 14.18 14.02 8.22
N ASP A 37 14.44 12.72 8.33
CA ASP A 37 15.44 12.18 9.27
C ASP A 37 16.82 12.78 9.01
N THR A 38 17.22 12.83 7.73
CA THR A 38 18.49 13.46 7.30
C THR A 38 18.54 14.96 7.62
N LEU A 39 17.43 15.69 7.46
CA LEU A 39 17.36 17.12 7.79
C LEU A 39 17.56 17.37 9.29
N ILE A 40 16.98 16.52 10.14
CA ILE A 40 17.14 16.58 11.59
C ILE A 40 18.60 16.29 11.94
N GLN A 41 19.14 15.16 11.47
CA GLN A 41 20.53 14.76 11.73
C GLN A 41 21.56 15.78 11.21
N GLY A 42 21.30 16.40 10.05
CA GLY A 42 22.23 17.26 9.33
C GLY A 42 22.37 18.69 9.84
N GLY A 43 21.57 19.13 10.83
CA GLY A 43 21.76 20.46 11.43
C GLY A 43 20.50 21.17 11.91
N TYR A 44 19.31 20.63 11.66
CA TYR A 44 18.05 21.16 12.25
C TYR A 44 17.86 20.73 13.72
N ASN A 45 18.95 20.40 14.42
CA ASN A 45 19.02 19.89 15.79
C ASN A 45 19.20 20.97 16.85
N THR A 46 18.81 22.23 16.58
CA THR A 46 18.80 23.22 17.66
C THR A 46 17.72 22.83 18.69
N PRO A 47 17.98 22.93 20.01
CA PRO A 47 17.04 22.46 21.04
C PRO A 47 15.63 23.06 20.91
N ALA A 48 15.54 24.32 20.50
CA ALA A 48 14.27 25.01 20.27
C ALA A 48 13.53 24.54 19.00
N ALA A 49 14.27 24.22 17.93
CA ALA A 49 13.68 23.64 16.72
C ALA A 49 13.22 22.21 16.98
N GLN A 50 14.03 21.40 17.67
CA GLN A 50 13.71 20.01 17.98
C GLN A 50 12.51 19.89 18.94
N ALA A 51 12.38 20.78 19.93
CA ALA A 51 11.21 20.82 20.81
C ALA A 51 9.90 21.17 20.08
N LYS A 52 9.98 21.95 19.00
CA LYS A 52 8.80 22.30 18.18
C LYS A 52 8.53 21.30 17.06
N PHE A 53 9.58 20.75 16.45
CA PHE A 53 9.51 19.92 15.25
C PHE A 53 9.40 18.42 15.56
N GLY A 54 9.92 17.98 16.71
CA GLY A 54 9.86 16.59 17.17
C GLY A 54 8.44 16.01 17.21
N PRO A 55 7.44 16.69 17.82
CA PRO A 55 6.07 16.19 17.86
C PRO A 55 5.46 15.98 16.47
N TYR A 56 5.66 16.94 15.56
CA TYR A 56 5.16 16.83 14.18
C TYR A 56 5.86 15.69 13.42
N PHE A 57 7.14 15.45 13.69
CA PHE A 57 7.88 14.36 13.07
C PHE A 57 7.45 12.98 13.58
N ASP A 58 7.28 12.82 14.90
CA ASP A 58 6.77 11.58 15.48
C ASP A 58 5.34 11.29 14.99
N GLU A 59 4.49 12.31 14.91
CA GLU A 59 3.14 12.18 14.35
C GLU A 59 3.17 11.79 12.87
N TYR A 60 4.02 12.46 12.07
CA TYR A 60 4.22 12.10 10.66
C TYR A 60 4.70 10.67 10.49
N LYS A 61 5.73 10.26 11.26
CA LYS A 61 6.29 8.91 11.22
C LYS A 61 5.22 7.87 11.58
N SER A 62 4.45 8.11 12.63
CA SER A 62 3.36 7.22 13.04
C SER A 62 2.26 7.14 11.99
N SER A 63 1.86 8.28 11.41
CA SER A 63 0.83 8.34 10.36
C SER A 63 1.28 7.63 9.08
N VAL A 64 2.55 7.80 8.71
CA VAL A 64 3.18 7.06 7.61
C VAL A 64 3.13 5.56 7.90
N ASP A 65 3.63 5.11 9.04
CA ASP A 65 3.66 3.69 9.38
C ASP A 65 2.24 3.07 9.43
N GLN A 66 1.24 3.80 9.94
CA GLN A 66 -0.17 3.38 9.90
C GLN A 66 -0.72 3.29 8.47
N THR A 67 -0.40 4.26 7.62
CA THR A 67 -0.81 4.27 6.21
C THR A 67 -0.17 3.09 5.47
N LEU A 68 1.11 2.82 5.72
CA LEU A 68 1.83 1.68 5.16
C LEU A 68 1.17 0.34 5.54
N GLN A 69 0.84 0.17 6.82
CA GLN A 69 0.14 -1.04 7.30
C GLN A 69 -1.25 -1.20 6.67
N GLY A 70 -2.02 -0.11 6.56
CA GLY A 70 -3.31 -0.14 5.88
C GLY A 70 -3.19 -0.50 4.40
N MET A 71 -2.15 0.02 3.74
CA MET A 71 -1.84 -0.31 2.35
C MET A 71 -1.44 -1.78 2.18
N GLU A 72 -0.60 -2.34 3.05
CA GLU A 72 -0.28 -3.78 3.02
C GLU A 72 -1.53 -4.66 3.19
N GLY A 73 -2.43 -4.30 4.12
CA GLY A 73 -3.67 -5.06 4.35
C GLY A 73 -4.58 -5.10 3.11
N ILE A 74 -4.71 -3.97 2.40
CA ILE A 74 -5.45 -3.90 1.14
C ILE A 74 -4.74 -4.71 0.05
N SER A 75 -3.41 -4.65 -0.07
CA SER A 75 -2.67 -5.45 -1.04
C SER A 75 -2.84 -6.95 -0.81
N GLN A 76 -2.77 -7.40 0.45
CA GLN A 76 -3.02 -8.80 0.82
C GLN A 76 -4.46 -9.22 0.50
N TYR A 77 -5.44 -8.36 0.79
CA TYR A 77 -6.83 -8.63 0.44
C TYR A 77 -7.01 -8.79 -1.08
N LEU A 78 -6.44 -7.87 -1.86
CA LEU A 78 -6.52 -7.92 -3.32
C LEU A 78 -5.85 -9.17 -3.91
N GLN A 79 -4.71 -9.60 -3.35
CA GLN A 79 -4.06 -10.86 -3.74
C GLN A 79 -4.93 -12.07 -3.39
N GLN A 80 -5.48 -12.14 -2.18
CA GLN A 80 -6.35 -13.24 -1.77
C GLN A 80 -7.61 -13.34 -2.63
N VAL A 81 -8.21 -12.19 -2.97
CA VAL A 81 -9.35 -12.15 -3.89
C VAL A 81 -8.94 -12.68 -5.26
N GLY A 82 -7.82 -12.23 -5.82
CA GLY A 82 -7.28 -12.74 -7.09
C GLY A 82 -7.08 -14.26 -7.09
N THR A 83 -6.43 -14.79 -6.07
CA THR A 83 -6.19 -16.24 -5.93
C THR A 83 -7.48 -17.04 -5.78
N ALA A 84 -8.42 -16.58 -4.95
CA ALA A 84 -9.71 -17.26 -4.77
C ALA A 84 -10.54 -17.31 -6.06
N PHE A 85 -10.46 -16.25 -6.88
CA PHE A 85 -11.10 -16.22 -8.19
C PHE A 85 -10.42 -17.16 -9.19
N GLU A 86 -9.09 -17.17 -9.26
CA GLU A 86 -8.35 -18.14 -10.10
C GLU A 86 -8.68 -19.58 -9.72
N ASP A 87 -8.69 -19.92 -8.43
CA ASP A 87 -9.04 -21.27 -7.96
C ASP A 87 -10.49 -21.64 -8.32
N THR A 88 -11.41 -20.70 -8.20
CA THR A 88 -12.83 -20.93 -8.54
C THR A 88 -13.03 -21.14 -10.04
N ASP A 89 -12.35 -20.34 -10.88
CA ASP A 89 -12.42 -20.48 -12.34
C ASP A 89 -11.76 -21.80 -12.79
N THR A 90 -10.61 -22.16 -12.20
CA THR A 90 -9.91 -23.43 -12.49
C THR A 90 -10.78 -24.64 -12.12
N GLN A 91 -11.45 -24.60 -10.96
CA GLN A 91 -12.39 -25.66 -10.58
C GLN A 91 -13.61 -25.73 -11.50
N THR A 92 -14.15 -24.58 -11.89
CA THR A 92 -15.31 -24.51 -12.80
C THR A 92 -14.94 -25.03 -14.18
N GLY A 93 -13.80 -24.62 -14.73
CA GLY A 93 -13.26 -25.09 -16.01
C GLY A 93 -12.98 -26.59 -16.01
N ASN A 94 -12.40 -27.14 -14.93
CA ASN A 94 -12.19 -28.59 -14.79
C ASN A 94 -13.50 -29.39 -14.61
N SER A 95 -14.57 -28.79 -14.09
CA SER A 95 -15.86 -29.46 -13.93
C SER A 95 -16.71 -29.50 -15.20
N LEU A 96 -16.37 -28.65 -16.17
CA LEU A 96 -17.08 -28.50 -17.45
C LEU A 96 -16.34 -29.14 -18.64
N GLY A 97 -15.12 -29.66 -18.43
CA GLY A 97 -14.36 -30.48 -19.40
C GLY A 97 -14.47 -31.97 -19.10
#